data_AF-A0A2E7CYJ5-F1
#
_entry.id   AF-A0A2E7CYJ5-F1
#
_cell.length_a   1.000
_cell.length_b   1.000
_cell.length_c   1.000
_cell.angle_alpha   90.00
_cell.angle_beta   90.00
_cell.angle_gamma   90.00
#
_symmetry.space_group_name_H-M   'P 1'
#
loop_
_entity.id
_entity.type
_entity.pdbx_description
1 polymer ?
#
loop_
_entity_poly.entity_id
_entity_poly.type
_entity_poly.pdbx_seq_one_letter_code
_entity_poly.pdbx_strand_id
1 'polypeptide(L)' 'MDRVSADFTESTMQMFRSHVVDGYEAAEVARDLNVSPAAIYIAKFRVYRRLRESAADWIEDSAFL' A
#
# COMPACT_ATOMS: atom_id res chain seq x y z
N MET A 1 -5.96 -7.94 3.03
CA MET A 1 -5.07 -6.80 3.34
C MET A 1 -4.20 -7.08 4.55
N ASP A 2 -4.76 -7.62 5.63
CA ASP A 2 -4.12 -7.71 6.96
C ASP A 2 -2.70 -8.27 7.00
N ARG A 3 -2.39 -9.30 6.19
CA ARG A 3 -1.02 -9.84 6.08
C ARG A 3 0.00 -8.86 5.51
N VAL A 4 -0.37 -8.13 4.45
CA VAL A 4 0.53 -7.14 3.82
C VAL A 4 0.58 -5.87 4.65
N SER A 5 -0.51 -5.51 5.32
CA SER A 5 -0.57 -4.34 6.21
C SER A 5 0.46 -4.41 7.34
N ALA A 6 0.74 -5.61 7.87
CA ALA A 6 1.69 -5.81 8.97
C ALA A 6 3.16 -5.50 8.59
N ASP A 7 3.48 -5.48 7.29
CA ASP A 7 4.83 -5.19 6.79
C ASP A 7 5.15 -3.68 6.73
N PHE A 8 4.17 -2.83 7.04
CA PHE A 8 4.27 -1.38 6.90
C PHE A 8 3.86 -0.64 8.16
N THR A 9 4.36 0.58 8.30
CA THR A 9 3.91 1.49 9.37
C THR A 9 2.45 1.89 9.14
N GLU A 10 1.75 2.20 10.23
CA GLU A 10 0.37 2.68 10.16
C GLU A 10 0.23 3.90 9.23
N SER A 11 1.19 4.83 9.30
CA SER A 11 1.25 6.00 8.42
C SER A 11 1.34 5.61 6.93
N THR A 12 2.17 4.64 6.56
CA THR A 12 2.28 4.15 5.18
C THR A 12 0.96 3.51 4.72
N MET A 13 0.34 2.71 5.58
CA MET A 13 -0.92 2.06 5.28
C MET A 13 -2.09 3.03 5.19
N GLN A 14 -2.11 4.07 6.02
CA GLN A 14 -3.09 5.14 5.96
C GLN A 14 -3.00 5.91 4.65
N MET A 15 -1.79 6.34 4.24
CA MET A 15 -1.56 6.98 2.94
C MET A 15 -2.05 6.12 1.78
N PHE A 16 -1.73 4.82 1.81
CA PHE A 16 -2.13 3.89 0.77
C PHE A 16 -3.65 3.72 0.70
N ARG A 17 -4.31 3.46 1.84
CA ARG A 17 -5.76 3.26 1.88
C ARG A 17 -6.51 4.51 1.40
N SER A 18 -6.19 5.68 1.94
CA SER A 18 -6.86 6.93 1.56
C SER A 18 -6.72 7.23 0.06
N HIS A 19 -5.53 7.06 -0.51
CA HIS A 19 -5.33 7.38 -1.92
C HIS A 19 -5.82 6.29 -2.89
N VAL A 20 -5.54 5.01 -2.59
CA VAL A 20 -5.75 3.91 -3.54
C VAL A 20 -7.07 3.17 -3.31
N VAL A 21 -7.46 2.98 -2.05
CA VAL A 21 -8.69 2.23 -1.71
C VAL A 21 -9.89 3.18 -1.68
N ASP A 22 -9.75 4.33 -1.03
CA ASP A 22 -10.84 5.30 -0.89
C ASP A 22 -10.90 6.28 -2.08
N GLY A 23 -9.84 6.36 -2.89
CA GLY A 23 -9.80 7.12 -4.14
C GLY A 23 -9.57 8.63 -3.99
N TYR A 24 -9.14 9.11 -2.82
CA TYR A 24 -8.83 10.53 -2.62
C TYR A 24 -7.57 10.97 -3.40
N GLU A 25 -7.51 12.24 -3.78
CA GLU A 25 -6.38 12.78 -4.50
C GLU A 25 -5.13 12.84 -3.61
N ALA A 26 -3.96 12.53 -4.18
CA ALA A 26 -2.71 12.47 -3.41
C ALA A 26 -2.35 13.81 -2.75
N ALA A 27 -2.73 14.93 -3.36
CA ALA A 27 -2.50 16.26 -2.80
C ALA A 27 -3.38 16.52 -1.56
N GLU A 28 -4.63 16.06 -1.56
CA GLU A 28 -5.56 16.22 -0.45
C GLU A 28 -5.13 15.36 0.74
N VAL A 29 -4.83 14.08 0.49
CA VAL A 29 -4.33 13.14 1.50
C VAL A 29 -3.00 13.64 2.10
N ALA A 30 -2.09 14.15 1.27
CA ALA A 30 -0.81 14.69 1.74
C ALA A 30 -0.99 15.89 2.69
N ARG A 31 -1.89 16.81 2.35
CA ARG A 31 -2.24 17.94 3.22
C ARG A 31 -2.83 17.46 4.54
N ASP A 32 -3.80 16.55 4.48
CA ASP A 32 -4.54 16.11 5.66
C ASP A 32 -3.66 15.27 6.62
N LEU A 33 -2.69 14.53 6.08
CA LEU A 33 -1.72 13.75 6.86
C LEU A 33 -0.41 14.52 7.17
N ASN A 34 -0.30 15.78 6.76
CA ASN A 34 0.90 16.62 6.91
C ASN A 34 2.19 15.96 6.39
N VAL A 35 2.13 15.41 5.18
CA VAL A 35 3.26 14.81 4.45
C VAL A 35 3.39 15.43 3.05
N SER A 36 4.43 15.06 2.31
CA SER A 36 4.54 15.48 0.90
C SER A 36 3.67 14.58 -0.01
N PRO A 37 3.16 15.10 -1.14
CA PRO A 37 2.49 14.26 -2.15
C PRO A 37 3.39 13.11 -2.65
N ALA A 38 4.70 13.33 -2.70
CA ALA A 38 5.67 12.29 -3.05
C ALA A 38 5.65 11.11 -2.06
N ALA A 39 5.45 11.36 -0.76
CA ALA A 39 5.34 10.30 0.24
C ALA A 39 4.14 9.38 -0.01
N ILE A 40 3.00 9.93 -0.48
CA ILE A 40 1.81 9.16 -0.86
C ILE A 40 2.14 8.18 -2.00
N TYR A 41 2.81 8.66 -3.05
CA TYR A 41 3.22 7.81 -4.17
C TYR A 41 4.23 6.75 -3.76
N ILE A 42 5.20 7.09 -2.89
CA ILE A 42 6.16 6.12 -2.35
C ILE A 42 5.43 5.01 -1.57
N ALA A 43 4.47 5.37 -0.71
CA ALA A 43 3.65 4.41 0.01
C ALA A 43 2.90 3.49 -0.97
N LYS A 44 2.26 4.06 -2.00
CA LYS A 44 1.60 3.30 -3.08
C LYS A 44 2.51 2.31 -3.77
N PHE A 45 3.69 2.73 -4.23
CA PHE A 45 4.62 1.84 -4.90
C PHE A 45 5.12 0.70 -3.99
N ARG A 46 5.43 1.02 -2.72
CA ARG A 46 5.88 0.01 -1.74
C ARG A 46 4.82 -1.05 -1.49
N VAL A 47 3.58 -0.65 -1.23
CA VAL A 47 2.48 -1.59 -0.96
C VAL A 47 2.15 -2.40 -2.22
N TYR A 48 2.09 -1.78 -3.40
CA TYR A 48 1.86 -2.54 -4.64
C TYR A 48 2.96 -3.54 -4.95
N ARG A 49 4.24 -3.19 -4.71
CA ARG A 49 5.33 -4.14 -4.91
C ARG A 49 5.16 -5.36 -4.00
N ARG A 50 4.88 -5.14 -2.71
CA ARG A 50 4.68 -6.23 -1.75
C ARG A 50 3.46 -7.09 -2.05
N LEU A 51 2.37 -6.48 -2.53
CA LEU A 51 1.19 -7.22 -2.98
C LEU A 51 1.52 -8.14 -4.16
N ARG A 52 2.32 -7.68 -5.12
CA ARG A 52 2.76 -8.51 -6.26
C ARG A 52 3.66 -9.65 -5.82
N GLU A 53 4.61 -9.39 -4.92
CA GLU A 53 5.47 -10.42 -4.33
C GLU A 53 4.62 -11.47 -3.60
N SER A 54 3.70 -11.03 -2.73
CA SER A 54 2.80 -11.95 -2.00
C SER A 54 1.92 -12.78 -2.93
N ALA A 55 1.42 -12.18 -4.03
CA ALA A 55 0.62 -12.90 -5.00
C ALA A 55 1.45 -13.94 -5.77
N ALA A 56 2.71 -13.65 -6.08
CA ALA A 56 3.62 -14.63 -6.67
C ALA A 56 3.86 -15.80 -5.72
N ASP A 57 4.16 -15.53 -4.45
CA ASP A 57 4.33 -16.56 -3.41
C ASP A 57 3.08 -17.45 -3.31
N TRP A 58 1.87 -16.87 -3.32
CA TRP A 58 0.62 -17.64 -3.20
C TRP A 58 0.33 -18.48 -4.44
N ILE A 59 0.65 -17.98 -5.63
CA ILE A 59 0.50 -18.75 -6.88
C ILE A 59 1.44 -19.95 -6.85
N GLU A 60 2.70 -19.76 -6.46
CA GLU A 60 3.67 -20.84 -6.31
C GLU A 60 3.19 -21.88 -5.28
N ASP A 61 2.82 -21.45 -4.07
CA ASP A 61 2.31 -22.35 -3.02
C ASP A 61 1.08 -23.16 -3.48
N SER A 62 0.17 -22.54 -4.24
CA SER A 62 -1.04 -23.20 -4.76
C SER A 62 -0.77 -24.19 -5.90
N ALA A 63 0.37 -24.07 -6.60
CA ALA A 63 0.75 -24.99 -7.67
C ALA A 63 1.37 -26.29 -7.15
N PHE A 64 1.69 -26.36 -5.85
CA PHE A 64 2.21 -27.55 -5.16
C PHE A 64 1.15 -28.31 -4.35
N LEU A 65 -0.13 -27.92 -4.43
CA LEU A 65 -1.30 -28.60 -3.85
C LEU A 65 -2.17 -29.23 -4.93
#